data_AF-A0A1B8A687-F1
#
_entry.id   AF-A0A1B8A687-F1
#
_cell.length_a   1.000
_cell.length_b   1.000
_cell.length_c   1.000
_cell.angle_alpha   90.00
_cell.angle_beta   90.00
_cell.angle_gamma   90.00
#
_symmetry.space_group_name_H-M   'P 1'
#
loop_
_entity.id
_entity.type
_entity.pdbx_description
1 polymer ?
#
loop_
_entity_poly.entity_id
_entity_poly.type
_entity_poly.pdbx_seq_one_letter_code
_entity_poly.pdbx_strand_id
1 'polypeptide(L)'
;MKTSLFGIAGGFLTRSLLMLRTATILSGVFIAWARDFAEIRPNVSTPVPLLQFRFKDESYKYFPLLDLTVIHDRLILKCHSFDRLRKEGYILPSEPRQENCENRTAPYPSSREPKRKAVALDCEMAGVRNGDSEIISVCVIDFFSGQVLTNSLVKPHEPIIEWRTNIHGIRPATLSMAVSQGQALRGWEATRQELFKHINTDTVLVGQSLNQDLKRLRISHGKIFDTAILTAEMVFGTDAGFGRRWSLQSLCADLLKLRIRQNSNTHEALEDSMAAREVALWCLCYPHELEQWGKRAREKYIVEKLKAVKGRRKNKINVQRSSRIRDDDSSSRNHQTNDISIAQHA
;
A
#
# COMPACT_ATOMS: atom_id res chain seq x y z
N MET A 1 -58.85 48.38 -10.79
CA MET A 1 -58.90 47.44 -11.93
C MET A 1 -57.87 47.91 -12.96
N LYS A 2 -57.14 46.93 -13.51
CA LYS A 2 -55.91 46.95 -14.35
C LYS A 2 -55.49 48.25 -15.05
N THR A 3 -54.19 48.55 -14.91
CA THR A 3 -53.41 49.65 -15.52
C THR A 3 -52.72 49.26 -16.83
N SER A 4 -52.65 50.26 -17.72
CA SER A 4 -51.89 50.46 -18.98
C SER A 4 -50.40 50.14 -18.85
N LEU A 5 -49.66 49.51 -19.79
CA LEU A 5 -49.33 49.77 -21.22
C LEU A 5 -48.45 51.01 -21.51
N PHE A 6 -47.27 50.72 -22.11
CA PHE A 6 -46.33 51.52 -22.93
C PHE A 6 -45.70 52.79 -22.33
N GLY A 7 -44.45 53.18 -22.62
CA GLY A 7 -43.42 52.65 -23.50
C GLY A 7 -42.42 53.77 -23.91
N ILE A 8 -41.16 53.38 -24.11
CA ILE A 8 -40.19 53.87 -25.12
C ILE A 8 -39.36 55.16 -24.87
N ALA A 9 -38.05 55.02 -25.20
CA ALA A 9 -37.00 55.98 -25.56
C ALA A 9 -36.43 56.87 -24.43
N GLY A 10 -35.14 57.19 -24.37
CA GLY A 10 -34.01 57.03 -25.27
C GLY A 10 -33.12 58.27 -25.19
N GLY A 11 -31.80 58.10 -24.99
CA GLY A 11 -30.78 59.08 -25.42
C GLY A 11 -30.27 60.14 -24.42
N PHE A 12 -28.94 60.09 -24.19
CA PHE A 12 -27.97 61.20 -24.11
C PHE A 12 -28.29 62.47 -23.31
N LEU A 13 -27.47 62.81 -22.30
CA LEU A 13 -26.53 63.95 -22.35
C LEU A 13 -25.62 64.05 -21.11
N THR A 14 -24.49 64.69 -21.33
CA THR A 14 -23.31 64.95 -20.49
C THR A 14 -23.41 66.22 -19.65
N ARG A 15 -22.60 66.29 -18.56
CA ARG A 15 -21.85 67.45 -17.96
C ARG A 15 -21.77 67.30 -16.43
N SER A 16 -20.58 67.23 -15.81
CA SER A 16 -19.72 68.36 -15.37
C SER A 16 -20.47 69.28 -14.39
N LEU A 17 -19.95 69.77 -13.25
CA LEU A 17 -18.68 69.72 -12.52
C LEU A 17 -18.94 70.56 -11.24
N LEU A 18 -18.20 70.28 -10.16
CA LEU A 18 -17.69 71.26 -9.16
C LEU A 18 -18.61 71.82 -8.04
N MET A 19 -18.24 71.45 -6.80
CA MET A 19 -17.93 72.31 -5.63
C MET A 19 -19.02 73.20 -4.99
N LEU A 20 -19.02 73.54 -3.69
CA LEU A 20 -18.34 73.18 -2.43
C LEU A 20 -19.09 73.98 -1.34
N ARG A 21 -18.79 73.71 -0.05
CA ARG A 21 -19.19 74.42 1.20
C ARG A 21 -20.52 73.89 1.78
N THR A 22 -20.61 73.46 3.05
CA THR A 22 -20.09 74.07 4.29
C THR A 22 -19.85 73.01 5.39
N ALA A 23 -18.81 73.23 6.22
CA ALA A 23 -18.53 72.55 7.48
C ALA A 23 -19.69 72.74 8.49
N THR A 24 -19.98 71.86 9.46
CA THR A 24 -19.24 71.77 10.73
C THR A 24 -19.97 70.77 11.66
N ILE A 25 -19.21 69.86 12.29
CA ILE A 25 -19.49 69.09 13.52
C ILE A 25 -20.73 68.18 13.53
N LEU A 26 -20.50 66.88 13.29
CA LEU A 26 -20.98 65.85 14.20
C LEU A 26 -19.83 64.89 14.53
N SER A 27 -19.66 64.75 15.83
CA SER A 27 -18.67 63.99 16.58
C SER A 27 -18.65 62.50 16.24
N GLY A 28 -17.42 61.98 16.16
CA GLY A 28 -17.10 60.69 16.78
C GLY A 28 -17.57 59.46 16.03
N VAL A 29 -16.83 59.05 15.01
CA VAL A 29 -16.30 57.68 14.79
C VAL A 29 -15.47 57.82 13.53
N PHE A 30 -14.15 57.93 13.65
CA PHE A 30 -13.12 57.41 12.74
C PHE A 30 -11.77 58.06 13.12
N ILE A 31 -10.78 57.20 13.38
CA ILE A 31 -9.34 57.47 13.52
C ILE A 31 -8.91 58.07 14.87
N ALA A 32 -8.65 57.17 15.83
CA ALA A 32 -7.46 57.22 16.69
C ALA A 32 -7.39 55.96 17.58
N TRP A 33 -7.00 54.82 17.02
CA TRP A 33 -6.37 53.73 17.79
C TRP A 33 -5.29 53.07 16.90
N ALA A 34 -4.35 53.90 16.44
CA ALA A 34 -2.99 53.46 16.19
C ALA A 34 -2.20 53.80 17.47
N ARG A 35 -1.53 52.78 18.04
CA ARG A 35 -0.90 52.73 19.38
C ARG A 35 -1.81 52.24 20.50
N ASP A 36 -2.14 50.95 20.45
CA ASP A 36 -1.84 50.00 21.54
C ASP A 36 -2.37 48.62 21.15
N PHE A 37 -1.54 47.85 20.45
CA PHE A 37 -1.60 46.38 20.47
C PHE A 37 -0.15 45.89 20.47
N ALA A 38 0.58 46.28 21.51
CA ALA A 38 1.57 45.37 22.05
C ALA A 38 0.82 44.13 22.55
N GLU A 39 1.31 42.96 22.16
CA GLU A 39 1.07 41.68 22.82
C GLU A 39 -0.36 41.13 22.85
N ILE A 40 -0.89 40.74 21.68
CA ILE A 40 -1.47 39.40 21.55
C ILE A 40 -0.99 38.84 20.21
N ARG A 41 0.23 38.30 20.19
CA ARG A 41 0.55 37.30 19.16
C ARG A 41 -0.42 36.14 19.42
N PRO A 42 -1.14 35.61 18.43
CA PRO A 42 -1.62 34.24 18.59
C PRO A 42 -0.39 33.44 18.96
N ASN A 43 -0.48 32.66 20.03
CA ASN A 43 0.54 31.68 20.35
C ASN A 43 0.57 30.76 19.14
N VAL A 44 1.38 31.13 18.14
CA VAL A 44 1.78 30.28 17.04
C VAL A 44 2.51 29.20 17.77
N SER A 45 1.76 28.14 18.09
CA SER A 45 2.31 26.91 18.62
C SER A 45 3.55 26.68 17.79
N THR A 46 4.70 26.78 18.43
CA THR A 46 5.99 26.45 17.85
C THR A 46 5.77 25.25 16.94
N PRO A 47 6.18 25.30 15.65
CA PRO A 47 6.02 24.15 14.78
C PRO A 47 6.52 22.96 15.57
N VAL A 48 5.62 22.01 15.87
CA VAL A 48 5.97 20.79 16.58
C VAL A 48 7.19 20.27 15.82
N PRO A 49 8.35 20.12 16.47
CA PRO A 49 9.57 19.76 15.76
C PRO A 49 9.22 18.55 14.90
N LEU A 50 9.50 18.65 13.60
CA LEU A 50 9.29 17.55 12.65
C LEU A 50 9.85 16.30 13.31
N LEU A 51 8.98 15.33 13.63
CA LEU A 51 9.44 14.09 14.23
C LEU A 51 10.16 13.32 13.13
N GLN A 52 11.45 13.58 12.96
CA GLN A 52 12.26 12.88 11.98
C GLN A 52 12.45 11.46 12.48
N PHE A 53 11.74 10.49 11.91
CA PHE A 53 12.05 9.09 12.16
C PHE A 53 13.16 8.67 11.19
N ARG A 54 14.33 8.34 11.73
CA ARG A 54 15.39 7.68 10.96
C ARG A 54 15.20 6.18 11.12
N PHE A 55 15.06 5.47 10.02
CA PHE A 55 15.28 4.03 10.00
C PHE A 55 16.52 3.76 9.16
N LYS A 56 17.56 3.24 9.81
CA LYS A 56 18.92 3.12 9.26
C LYS A 56 19.40 4.49 8.72
N ASP A 57 19.76 4.56 7.44
CA ASP A 57 20.34 5.73 6.77
C ASP A 57 19.32 6.58 5.97
N GLU A 58 18.03 6.20 5.99
CA GLU A 58 17.00 6.91 5.24
C GLU A 58 16.22 7.88 6.12
N SER A 59 16.13 9.13 5.67
CA SER A 59 15.27 10.15 6.29
C SER A 59 13.84 9.94 5.80
N TYR A 60 13.00 9.29 6.59
CA TYR A 60 11.56 9.30 6.37
C TYR A 60 11.08 10.71 6.71
N LYS A 61 10.81 11.51 5.68
CA LYS A 61 10.31 12.88 5.86
C LYS A 61 8.88 12.76 6.34
N TYR A 62 8.64 13.15 7.59
CA TYR A 62 7.28 13.41 8.05
C TYR A 62 6.67 14.45 7.10
N PHE A 63 5.60 14.06 6.44
CA PHE A 63 4.79 14.99 5.67
C PHE A 63 4.22 16.05 6.64
N PRO A 64 4.00 17.30 6.22
CA PRO A 64 3.13 18.21 6.95
C PRO A 64 1.73 17.59 6.87
N LEU A 65 1.44 16.70 7.84
CA LEU A 65 0.25 15.88 7.81
C LEU A 65 -0.93 16.85 7.81
N LEU A 66 -1.82 16.67 6.83
CA LEU A 66 -3.23 17.03 6.99
C LEU A 66 -3.64 16.63 8.41
N ASP A 67 -4.57 17.37 9.01
CA ASP A 67 -5.15 17.01 10.31
C ASP A 67 -5.35 15.48 10.37
N LEU A 68 -4.81 14.83 11.41
CA LEU A 68 -4.82 13.37 11.55
C LEU A 68 -6.25 12.81 11.45
N THR A 69 -7.25 13.62 11.78
CA THR A 69 -8.67 13.30 11.58
C THR A 69 -9.01 13.18 10.09
N VAL A 70 -8.58 14.12 9.24
CA VAL A 70 -8.76 14.07 7.78
C VAL A 70 -8.07 12.85 7.18
N ILE A 71 -6.87 12.50 7.64
CA ILE A 71 -6.16 11.31 7.16
C ILE A 71 -6.90 10.05 7.58
N HIS A 72 -7.38 9.98 8.82
CA HIS A 72 -8.17 8.87 9.31
C HIS A 72 -9.48 8.68 8.52
N ASP A 73 -10.20 9.76 8.22
CA ASP A 73 -11.44 9.70 7.46
C ASP A 73 -11.20 9.23 6.03
N ARG A 74 -10.12 9.72 5.38
CA ARG A 74 -9.68 9.23 4.07
C ARG A 74 -9.27 7.77 4.12
N LEU A 75 -8.58 7.34 5.18
CA LEU A 75 -8.16 5.96 5.37
C LEU A 75 -9.38 5.03 5.45
N ILE A 76 -10.39 5.38 6.24
CA ILE A 76 -11.65 4.63 6.34
C ILE A 76 -12.36 4.58 4.98
N LEU A 77 -12.49 5.73 4.31
CA LEU A 77 -13.15 5.80 3.00
C LEU A 77 -12.46 4.94 1.93
N LYS A 78 -11.15 4.72 2.09
CA LYS A 78 -10.33 3.91 1.18
C LYS A 78 -10.10 2.48 1.67
N CYS A 79 -10.73 2.06 2.77
CA CYS A 79 -10.77 0.64 3.12
C CYS A 79 -11.45 -0.15 2.01
N HIS A 80 -10.96 -1.37 1.78
CA HIS A 80 -11.43 -2.22 0.70
C HIS A 80 -12.81 -2.79 1.00
N SER A 81 -13.66 -2.85 -0.01
CA SER A 81 -14.98 -3.47 0.13
C SER A 81 -14.87 -4.97 0.44
N PHE A 82 -15.88 -5.54 1.10
CA PHE A 82 -15.91 -6.97 1.42
C PHE A 82 -15.81 -7.84 0.15
N ASP A 83 -16.43 -7.40 -0.95
CA ASP A 83 -16.35 -8.13 -2.22
C ASP A 83 -14.94 -8.11 -2.81
N ARG A 84 -14.23 -6.98 -2.70
CA ARG A 84 -12.82 -6.91 -3.07
C ARG A 84 -11.99 -7.83 -2.18
N LEU A 85 -12.12 -7.72 -0.87
CA LEU A 85 -11.36 -8.53 0.08
C LEU A 85 -11.60 -10.03 -0.13
N ARG A 86 -12.84 -10.45 -0.39
CA ARG A 86 -13.18 -11.85 -0.70
C ARG A 86 -12.50 -12.33 -1.98
N LYS A 87 -12.53 -11.54 -3.06
CA LYS A 87 -11.81 -11.83 -4.32
C LYS A 87 -10.29 -11.96 -4.11
N GLU A 88 -9.76 -11.21 -3.14
CA GLU A 88 -8.34 -11.17 -2.80
C GLU A 88 -7.96 -12.23 -1.74
N GLY A 89 -8.90 -13.09 -1.34
CA GLY A 89 -8.64 -14.24 -0.46
C GLY A 89 -8.50 -13.88 1.02
N TYR A 90 -9.04 -12.73 1.45
CA TYR A 90 -9.11 -12.39 2.86
C TYR A 90 -10.13 -13.26 3.59
N ILE A 91 -9.79 -13.62 4.82
CA ILE A 91 -10.73 -14.23 5.77
C ILE A 91 -11.56 -13.09 6.36
N LEU A 92 -12.84 -13.06 6.01
CA LEU A 92 -13.77 -12.03 6.49
C LEU A 92 -14.57 -12.56 7.68
N PRO A 93 -14.99 -11.70 8.61
CA PRO A 93 -15.90 -12.10 9.68
C PRO A 93 -17.18 -12.69 9.08
N SER A 94 -17.45 -13.96 9.38
CA SER A 94 -18.71 -14.63 9.03
C SER A 94 -19.83 -14.13 9.93
N GLU A 95 -21.08 -14.30 9.49
CA GLU A 95 -22.22 -14.33 10.41
C GLU A 95 -21.94 -15.34 11.56
N PRO A 96 -22.36 -15.07 12.80
CA PRO A 96 -21.95 -15.80 14.02
C PRO A 96 -22.25 -17.32 14.03
N ARG A 97 -22.90 -17.85 13.00
CA ARG A 97 -23.24 -19.27 12.85
C ARG A 97 -22.16 -20.11 12.13
N GLN A 98 -21.08 -19.50 11.63
CA GLN A 98 -20.03 -20.16 10.84
C GLN A 98 -18.60 -19.80 11.30
N GLU A 99 -18.40 -19.52 12.58
CA GLU A 99 -17.03 -19.40 13.12
C GLU A 99 -16.38 -20.79 13.14
N ASN A 100 -15.42 -21.02 12.25
CA ASN A 100 -14.50 -22.15 12.38
C ASN A 100 -13.59 -21.91 13.60
N CYS A 101 -13.40 -22.92 14.44
CA CYS A 101 -12.67 -22.87 15.72
C CYS A 101 -11.26 -22.22 15.65
N GLU A 102 -10.62 -22.27 14.48
CA GLU A 102 -9.26 -21.75 14.30
C GLU A 102 -9.21 -20.22 14.04
N ASN A 103 -10.16 -19.69 13.27
CA ASN A 103 -10.19 -18.27 12.90
C ASN A 103 -10.94 -17.44 13.92
N ARG A 104 -10.37 -16.31 14.33
CA ARG A 104 -10.98 -15.45 15.35
C ARG A 104 -11.06 -14.01 14.89
N THR A 105 -12.23 -13.42 15.03
CA THR A 105 -12.44 -11.98 14.81
C THR A 105 -11.78 -11.19 15.94
N ALA A 106 -11.24 -10.01 15.61
CA ALA A 106 -10.74 -9.09 16.63
C ALA A 106 -11.83 -8.76 17.67
N PRO A 107 -11.47 -8.38 18.91
CA PRO A 107 -12.44 -8.00 19.93
C PRO A 107 -13.36 -6.88 19.45
N TYR A 108 -14.61 -6.85 19.91
CA TYR A 108 -15.49 -5.70 19.70
C TYR A 108 -15.00 -4.48 20.48
N PRO A 109 -15.30 -3.25 20.01
CA PRO A 109 -14.89 -2.02 20.68
C PRO A 109 -15.47 -1.95 22.09
N SER A 110 -14.63 -1.50 23.04
CA SER A 110 -15.02 -1.28 24.42
C SER A 110 -14.50 0.08 24.87
N SER A 111 -15.35 0.85 25.55
CA SER A 111 -14.96 2.15 26.12
C SER A 111 -13.90 2.03 27.22
N ARG A 112 -13.80 0.85 27.86
CA ARG A 112 -12.84 0.59 28.95
C ARG A 112 -11.42 0.36 28.45
N GLU A 113 -11.28 -0.15 27.22
CA GLU A 113 -9.99 -0.48 26.61
C GLU A 113 -9.95 0.08 25.18
N PRO A 114 -9.70 1.38 25.02
CA PRO A 114 -9.58 1.97 23.69
C PRO A 114 -8.41 1.34 22.94
N LYS A 115 -8.68 0.88 21.72
CA LYS A 115 -7.67 0.33 20.81
C LYS A 115 -7.21 1.40 19.82
N ARG A 116 -6.18 1.10 19.04
CA ARG A 116 -5.63 2.03 18.05
C ARG A 116 -6.67 2.29 16.96
N LYS A 117 -6.68 3.52 16.41
CA LYS A 117 -7.51 3.85 15.25
C LYS A 117 -7.07 3.10 14.00
N ALA A 118 -5.76 3.00 13.79
CA ALA A 118 -5.16 2.23 12.71
C ALA A 118 -3.78 1.72 13.11
N VAL A 119 -3.40 0.56 12.60
CA VAL A 119 -2.05 -0.01 12.75
C VAL A 119 -1.52 -0.47 11.40
N ALA A 120 -0.21 -0.42 11.20
CA ALA A 120 0.44 -1.12 10.10
C ALA A 120 1.06 -2.43 10.58
N LEU A 121 0.94 -3.48 9.77
CA LEU A 121 1.29 -4.86 10.12
C LEU A 121 2.10 -5.49 8.98
N ASP A 122 3.11 -6.25 9.35
CA ASP A 122 3.84 -7.16 8.45
C ASP A 122 4.35 -8.37 9.24
N CYS A 123 4.42 -9.53 8.60
CA CYS A 123 4.90 -10.77 9.20
C CYS A 123 5.92 -11.47 8.30
N GLU A 124 6.88 -12.15 8.92
CA GLU A 124 7.74 -13.10 8.22
C GLU A 124 7.24 -14.53 8.45
N MET A 125 7.31 -15.36 7.41
CA MET A 125 6.87 -16.76 7.47
C MET A 125 7.94 -17.73 6.98
N ALA A 126 7.99 -18.90 7.60
CA ALA A 126 8.80 -20.03 7.16
C ALA A 126 7.93 -21.18 6.67
N GLY A 127 8.45 -21.99 5.75
CA GLY A 127 7.75 -23.13 5.18
C GLY A 127 7.68 -24.32 6.14
N VAL A 128 6.50 -24.93 6.21
CA VAL A 128 6.20 -26.16 6.96
C VAL A 128 5.77 -27.26 6.00
N ARG A 129 5.39 -28.44 6.52
CA ARG A 129 4.99 -29.59 5.69
C ARG A 129 3.81 -29.24 4.75
N ASN A 130 3.67 -30.02 3.67
CA ASN A 130 2.59 -29.89 2.68
C ASN A 130 2.57 -28.56 1.90
N GLY A 131 3.70 -27.85 1.85
CA GLY A 131 3.82 -26.60 1.10
C GLY A 131 3.14 -25.40 1.74
N ASP A 132 2.74 -25.49 3.01
CA ASP A 132 2.23 -24.35 3.77
C ASP A 132 3.35 -23.58 4.47
N SER A 133 3.00 -22.52 5.20
CA SER A 133 3.92 -21.69 5.97
C SER A 133 3.31 -21.22 7.28
N GLU A 134 4.15 -21.11 8.31
CA GLU A 134 3.80 -20.57 9.62
C GLU A 134 4.58 -19.29 9.91
N ILE A 135 4.00 -18.45 10.78
CA ILE A 135 4.60 -17.17 11.18
C ILE A 135 5.83 -17.39 12.07
N ILE A 136 6.89 -16.63 11.81
CA ILE A 136 8.14 -16.65 12.58
C ILE A 136 8.59 -15.26 13.08
N SER A 137 7.96 -14.19 12.60
CA SER A 137 8.15 -12.83 13.07
C SER A 137 6.90 -12.00 12.81
N VAL A 138 6.61 -11.05 13.70
CA VAL A 138 5.53 -10.07 13.54
C VAL A 138 6.06 -8.68 13.85
N CYS A 139 5.64 -7.68 13.09
CA CYS A 139 5.75 -6.28 13.49
C CYS A 139 4.41 -5.56 13.37
N VAL A 140 4.08 -4.77 14.39
CA VAL A 140 2.89 -3.94 14.48
C VAL A 140 3.32 -2.54 14.88
N ILE A 141 2.94 -1.55 14.09
CA ILE A 141 3.21 -0.15 14.36
C ILE A 141 1.92 0.65 14.41
N ASP A 142 1.85 1.65 15.27
CA ASP A 142 0.76 2.62 15.26
C ASP A 142 0.83 3.46 13.98
N PHE A 143 -0.26 3.49 13.21
CA PHE A 143 -0.27 4.10 11.88
C PHE A 143 -0.06 5.62 11.93
N PHE A 144 -0.50 6.32 12.96
CA PHE A 144 -0.41 7.78 12.99
C PHE A 144 0.92 8.25 13.58
N SER A 145 1.29 7.72 14.75
CA SER A 145 2.51 8.10 15.47
C SER A 145 3.78 7.43 14.94
N GLY A 146 3.65 6.28 14.27
CA GLY A 146 4.80 5.44 13.91
C GLY A 146 5.41 4.69 15.11
N GLN A 147 4.76 4.72 16.28
CA GLN A 147 5.23 3.97 17.45
C GLN A 147 5.24 2.46 17.16
N VAL A 148 6.35 1.78 17.42
CA VAL A 148 6.41 0.32 17.40
C VAL A 148 5.63 -0.23 18.61
N LEU A 149 4.57 -1.00 18.33
CA LEU A 149 3.71 -1.62 19.34
C LEU A 149 4.18 -3.04 19.66
N THR A 150 4.56 -3.78 18.62
CA THR A 150 5.09 -5.14 18.72
C THR A 150 6.15 -5.32 17.63
N ASN A 151 7.28 -5.92 17.97
CA ASN A 151 8.27 -6.40 17.02
C ASN A 151 8.91 -7.64 17.65
N SER A 152 8.47 -8.83 17.26
CA SER A 152 8.77 -10.04 18.01
C SER A 152 8.93 -11.25 17.11
N LEU A 153 9.92 -12.08 17.44
CA LEU A 153 10.05 -13.40 16.85
C LEU A 153 8.95 -14.32 17.39
N VAL A 154 8.54 -15.27 16.55
CA VAL A 154 7.49 -16.24 16.86
C VAL A 154 8.07 -17.64 16.71
N LYS A 155 7.91 -18.47 17.74
CA LYS A 155 8.19 -19.89 17.69
C LYS A 155 6.95 -20.63 17.19
N PRO A 156 6.92 -21.14 15.95
CA PRO A 156 5.78 -21.91 15.46
C PRO A 156 5.68 -23.24 16.21
N HIS A 157 4.47 -23.81 16.24
CA HIS A 157 4.23 -25.16 16.75
C HIS A 157 4.74 -26.22 15.78
N GLU A 158 4.51 -25.98 14.50
CA GLU A 158 4.92 -26.89 13.43
C GLU A 158 6.43 -26.81 13.18
N PRO A 159 7.09 -27.96 12.94
CA PRO A 159 8.49 -27.99 12.54
C PRO A 159 8.71 -27.27 11.21
N ILE A 160 9.62 -26.30 11.20
CA ILE A 160 10.04 -25.59 9.99
C ILE A 160 10.89 -26.52 9.12
N ILE A 161 10.49 -26.69 7.86
CA ILE A 161 11.24 -27.45 6.85
C ILE A 161 11.98 -26.54 5.86
N GLU A 162 11.47 -25.32 5.64
CA GLU A 162 12.05 -24.35 4.71
C GLU A 162 12.17 -23.00 5.42
N TRP A 163 13.36 -22.67 5.90
CA TRP A 163 13.57 -21.48 6.72
C TRP A 163 13.47 -20.16 5.97
N ARG A 164 13.59 -20.13 4.63
CA ARG A 164 13.56 -18.90 3.82
C ARG A 164 14.48 -17.77 4.34
N THR A 165 15.57 -18.12 5.02
CA THR A 165 16.54 -17.16 5.58
C THR A 165 17.12 -16.22 4.52
N ASN A 166 17.18 -16.64 3.25
CA ASN A 166 17.58 -15.78 2.14
C ASN A 166 16.59 -14.64 1.87
N ILE A 167 15.33 -14.78 2.29
CA ILE A 167 14.29 -13.76 2.17
C ILE A 167 14.31 -12.85 3.39
N HIS A 168 14.27 -13.36 4.61
CA HIS A 168 14.05 -12.54 5.83
C HIS A 168 15.19 -12.58 6.87
N GLY A 169 16.30 -13.28 6.60
CA GLY A 169 17.51 -13.23 7.44
C GLY A 169 17.44 -13.98 8.76
N ILE A 170 16.23 -14.30 9.26
CA ILE A 170 16.03 -15.11 10.47
C ILE A 170 16.61 -16.52 10.29
N ARG A 171 17.63 -16.82 11.11
CA ARG A 171 18.30 -18.12 11.17
C ARG A 171 17.71 -18.99 12.28
N PRO A 172 17.79 -20.34 12.15
CA PRO A 172 17.37 -21.26 13.21
C PRO A 172 18.01 -20.95 14.58
N ALA A 173 19.31 -20.61 14.59
CA ALA A 173 20.04 -20.26 15.80
C ALA A 173 19.49 -18.98 16.46
N THR A 174 19.12 -17.97 15.66
CA THR A 174 18.53 -16.71 16.15
C THR A 174 17.20 -16.98 16.84
N LEU A 175 16.31 -17.76 16.22
CA LEU A 175 15.02 -18.09 16.83
C LEU A 175 15.21 -18.95 18.09
N SER A 176 16.10 -19.95 18.06
CA SER A 176 16.41 -20.81 19.20
C SER A 176 16.90 -20.01 20.42
N MET A 177 17.79 -19.04 20.20
CA MET A 177 18.30 -18.14 21.23
C MET A 177 17.20 -17.25 21.82
N ALA A 178 16.33 -16.67 20.97
CA ALA A 178 15.20 -15.87 21.45
C ALA A 178 14.22 -16.71 22.28
N VAL A 179 14.00 -17.97 21.89
CA VAL A 179 13.16 -18.92 22.65
C VAL A 179 13.78 -19.26 24.01
N SER A 180 15.08 -19.54 24.07
CA SER A 180 15.75 -19.88 25.34
C SER A 180 15.79 -18.71 26.33
N GLN A 181 15.80 -17.48 25.82
CA GLN A 181 15.73 -16.24 26.60
C GLN A 181 14.30 -15.81 26.94
N GLY A 182 13.27 -16.54 26.48
CA GLY A 182 11.87 -16.18 26.72
C GLY A 182 11.41 -14.92 25.97
N GLN A 183 12.11 -14.54 24.89
CA GLN A 183 11.85 -13.33 24.11
C GLN A 183 11.00 -13.58 22.84
N ALA A 184 10.63 -14.83 22.57
CA ALA A 184 9.80 -15.21 21.42
C ALA A 184 8.36 -15.52 21.85
N LEU A 185 7.40 -15.07 21.04
CA LEU A 185 5.99 -15.46 21.18
C LEU A 185 5.80 -16.93 20.83
N ARG A 186 4.85 -17.61 21.48
CA ARG A 186 4.57 -19.04 21.27
C ARG A 186 3.42 -19.23 20.32
N GLY A 187 3.74 -19.56 19.07
CA GLY A 187 2.76 -19.85 18.03
C GLY A 187 1.98 -18.62 17.58
N TRP A 188 1.05 -18.87 16.66
CA TRP A 188 0.15 -17.87 16.11
C TRP A 188 -0.88 -17.41 17.14
N GLU A 189 -1.23 -18.22 18.15
CA GLU A 189 -2.21 -17.89 19.19
C GLU A 189 -1.71 -16.76 20.09
N ALA A 190 -0.49 -16.88 20.62
CA ALA A 190 0.13 -15.84 21.43
C ALA A 190 0.35 -14.57 20.61
N THR A 191 0.73 -14.73 19.34
CA THR A 191 0.91 -13.61 18.42
C THR A 191 -0.39 -12.86 18.12
N ARG A 192 -1.48 -13.59 17.90
CA ARG A 192 -2.82 -13.02 17.75
C ARG A 192 -3.28 -12.31 19.02
N GLN A 193 -3.05 -12.90 20.19
CA GLN A 193 -3.38 -12.27 21.47
C GLN A 193 -2.59 -10.98 21.67
N GLU A 194 -1.31 -10.95 21.30
CA GLU A 194 -0.49 -9.74 21.33
C GLU A 194 -1.09 -8.64 20.45
N LEU A 195 -1.43 -8.98 19.19
CA LEU A 195 -2.05 -8.05 18.27
C LEU A 195 -3.41 -7.51 18.80
N PHE A 196 -4.24 -8.36 19.41
CA PHE A 196 -5.54 -7.98 19.99
C PHE A 196 -5.45 -7.04 21.21
N LYS A 197 -4.26 -6.87 21.81
CA LYS A 197 -4.03 -5.79 22.78
C LYS A 197 -4.17 -4.41 22.13
N HIS A 198 -3.88 -4.31 20.83
CA HIS A 198 -3.78 -3.06 20.09
C HIS A 198 -4.92 -2.80 19.11
N ILE A 199 -5.63 -3.85 18.67
CA ILE A 199 -6.68 -3.75 17.66
C ILE A 199 -8.05 -4.23 18.16
N ASN A 200 -9.11 -3.70 17.60
CA ASN A 200 -10.48 -4.21 17.67
C ASN A 200 -11.08 -4.26 16.25
N THR A 201 -12.35 -4.67 16.12
CA THR A 201 -13.06 -4.67 14.82
C THR A 201 -13.16 -3.30 14.15
N ASP A 202 -12.97 -2.21 14.91
CA ASP A 202 -13.00 -0.84 14.40
C ASP A 202 -11.64 -0.30 13.94
N THR A 203 -10.53 -0.92 14.36
CA THR A 203 -9.17 -0.56 13.96
C THR A 203 -8.95 -0.86 12.48
N VAL A 204 -8.41 0.09 11.72
CA VAL A 204 -7.98 -0.18 10.34
C VAL A 204 -6.62 -0.89 10.34
N LEU A 205 -6.51 -2.03 9.64
CA LEU A 205 -5.22 -2.69 9.41
C LEU A 205 -4.66 -2.24 8.07
N VAL A 206 -3.43 -1.74 8.10
CA VAL A 206 -2.70 -1.20 6.95
C VAL A 206 -1.51 -2.11 6.64
N GLY A 207 -1.27 -2.41 5.38
CA GLY A 207 -0.12 -3.23 5.00
C GLY A 207 -0.09 -3.54 3.51
N GLN A 208 0.79 -4.46 3.12
CA GLN A 208 0.97 -4.88 1.74
C GLN A 208 0.66 -6.38 1.63
N SER A 209 -0.41 -6.76 0.92
CA SER A 209 -0.83 -8.17 0.79
C SER A 209 -1.15 -8.85 2.13
N LEU A 210 -1.89 -8.15 3.01
CA LEU A 210 -2.21 -8.60 4.37
C LEU A 210 -3.01 -9.90 4.44
N ASN A 211 -3.60 -10.36 3.35
CA ASN A 211 -4.27 -11.65 3.31
C ASN A 211 -3.33 -12.80 3.69
N GLN A 212 -2.04 -12.70 3.37
CA GLN A 212 -1.06 -13.71 3.76
C GLN A 212 -0.79 -13.70 5.26
N ASP A 213 -0.62 -12.52 5.84
CA ASP A 213 -0.35 -12.33 7.27
C ASP A 213 -1.54 -12.78 8.12
N LEU A 214 -2.73 -12.25 7.80
CA LEU A 214 -3.96 -12.54 8.55
C LEU A 214 -4.37 -14.00 8.47
N LYS A 215 -4.09 -14.68 7.34
CA LYS A 215 -4.30 -16.13 7.23
C LYS A 215 -3.42 -16.90 8.23
N ARG A 216 -2.17 -16.49 8.47
CA ARG A 216 -1.23 -17.20 9.37
C ARG A 216 -1.48 -16.86 10.82
N LEU A 217 -1.95 -15.65 11.08
CA LEU A 217 -2.48 -15.25 12.38
C LEU A 217 -3.87 -15.83 12.68
N ARG A 218 -4.55 -16.41 11.67
CA ARG A 218 -5.92 -16.93 11.77
C ARG A 218 -6.88 -15.87 12.30
N ILE A 219 -6.84 -14.69 11.69
CA ILE A 219 -7.64 -13.52 12.03
C ILE A 219 -8.59 -13.19 10.90
N SER A 220 -9.87 -13.01 11.24
CA SER A 220 -10.87 -12.39 10.38
C SER A 220 -11.00 -10.91 10.70
N HIS A 221 -10.90 -10.04 9.69
CA HIS A 221 -11.02 -8.59 9.89
C HIS A 221 -11.60 -7.87 8.66
N GLY A 222 -12.50 -6.92 8.92
CA GLY A 222 -13.26 -6.23 7.85
C GLY A 222 -12.73 -4.85 7.45
N LYS A 223 -11.93 -4.19 8.31
CA LYS A 223 -11.39 -2.85 8.03
C LYS A 223 -9.93 -2.94 7.58
N ILE A 224 -9.73 -3.17 6.29
CA ILE A 224 -8.42 -3.38 5.68
C ILE A 224 -8.10 -2.28 4.67
N PHE A 225 -6.91 -1.70 4.78
CA PHE A 225 -6.28 -0.89 3.76
C PHE A 225 -5.00 -1.60 3.28
N ASP A 226 -5.10 -2.29 2.16
CA ASP A 226 -3.98 -2.98 1.53
C ASP A 226 -3.43 -2.15 0.37
N THR A 227 -2.15 -1.75 0.44
CA THR A 227 -1.48 -0.93 -0.58
C THR A 227 -1.32 -1.66 -1.92
N ALA A 228 -1.20 -2.99 -1.92
CA ALA A 228 -1.12 -3.80 -3.14
C ALA A 228 -2.45 -3.79 -3.90
N ILE A 229 -3.57 -3.86 -3.16
CA ILE A 229 -4.92 -3.80 -3.73
C ILE A 229 -5.20 -2.39 -4.23
N LEU A 230 -5.01 -1.37 -3.39
CA LEU A 230 -5.31 0.02 -3.74
C LEU A 230 -4.60 0.42 -5.04
N THR A 231 -3.30 0.16 -5.13
CA THR A 231 -2.51 0.53 -6.30
C THR A 231 -2.89 -0.29 -7.53
N ALA A 232 -3.31 -1.55 -7.37
CA ALA A 232 -3.85 -2.33 -8.46
C ALA A 232 -5.21 -1.81 -8.95
N GLU A 233 -6.10 -1.39 -8.07
CA GLU A 233 -7.37 -0.76 -8.45
C GLU A 233 -7.14 0.56 -9.18
N MET A 234 -6.13 1.34 -8.78
CA MET A 234 -5.75 2.56 -9.51
C MET A 234 -5.30 2.31 -10.94
N VAL A 235 -4.86 1.09 -11.26
CA VAL A 235 -4.36 0.73 -12.60
C VAL A 235 -5.40 -0.04 -13.42
N PHE A 236 -6.19 -0.89 -12.78
CA PHE A 236 -7.11 -1.81 -13.45
C PHE A 236 -8.59 -1.50 -13.23
N GLY A 237 -8.91 -0.58 -12.33
CA GLY A 237 -10.27 -0.32 -11.85
C GLY A 237 -10.73 -1.32 -10.78
N THR A 238 -11.92 -1.08 -10.24
CA THR A 238 -12.52 -1.87 -9.14
C THR A 238 -13.27 -3.12 -9.63
N ASP A 239 -13.72 -3.14 -10.88
CA ASP A 239 -14.59 -4.22 -11.37
C ASP A 239 -13.81 -5.39 -11.97
N ALA A 240 -12.57 -5.13 -12.41
CA ALA A 240 -11.71 -6.11 -13.04
C ALA A 240 -10.87 -6.91 -12.04
N GLY A 241 -10.47 -8.12 -12.47
CA GLY A 241 -9.34 -8.81 -11.86
C GLY A 241 -8.03 -8.09 -12.17
N PHE A 242 -7.07 -8.18 -11.25
CA PHE A 242 -5.80 -7.50 -11.41
C PHE A 242 -4.88 -8.24 -12.40
N GLY A 243 -4.30 -7.49 -13.35
CA GLY A 243 -3.32 -8.03 -14.28
C GLY A 243 -1.94 -8.26 -13.66
N ARG A 244 -1.63 -7.55 -12.57
CA ARG A 244 -0.47 -7.72 -11.68
C ARG A 244 -0.70 -6.94 -10.37
N ARG A 245 0.16 -7.16 -9.38
CA ARG A 245 0.32 -6.28 -8.21
C ARG A 245 1.76 -5.72 -8.20
N TRP A 246 1.96 -4.55 -7.62
CA TRP A 246 3.28 -3.94 -7.45
C TRP A 246 3.86 -4.38 -6.11
N SER A 247 5.15 -4.71 -6.07
CA SER A 247 5.82 -5.03 -4.81
C SER A 247 5.97 -3.77 -3.95
N LEU A 248 6.04 -3.94 -2.63
CA LEU A 248 6.28 -2.84 -1.70
C LEU A 248 7.54 -2.04 -2.09
N GLN A 249 8.62 -2.74 -2.44
CA GLN A 249 9.86 -2.14 -2.91
C GLN A 249 9.67 -1.28 -4.18
N SER A 250 8.87 -1.76 -5.14
CA SER A 250 8.58 -0.99 -6.36
C SER A 250 7.74 0.25 -6.04
N LEU A 251 6.75 0.12 -5.14
CA LEU A 251 5.92 1.25 -4.72
C LEU A 251 6.72 2.30 -3.95
N CYS A 252 7.62 1.90 -3.06
CA CYS A 252 8.52 2.81 -2.36
C CYS A 252 9.40 3.59 -3.36
N ALA A 253 9.98 2.89 -4.34
CA ALA A 253 10.81 3.51 -5.35
C ALA A 253 10.01 4.47 -6.25
N ASP A 254 8.81 4.07 -6.69
CA ASP A 254 7.99 4.85 -7.60
C ASP A 254 7.33 6.06 -6.93
N LEU A 255 6.77 5.87 -5.74
CA LEU A 255 5.93 6.87 -5.06
C LEU A 255 6.73 7.71 -4.06
N LEU A 256 7.55 7.07 -3.22
CA LEU A 256 8.29 7.74 -2.14
C LEU A 256 9.70 8.18 -2.55
N LYS A 257 10.22 7.64 -3.66
CA LYS A 257 11.63 7.76 -4.06
C LYS A 257 12.59 7.20 -3.01
N LEU A 258 12.14 6.18 -2.28
CA LEU A 258 12.90 5.46 -1.26
C LEU A 258 13.24 4.06 -1.75
N ARG A 259 14.39 3.53 -1.32
CA ARG A 259 14.79 2.17 -1.66
C ARG A 259 14.96 1.39 -0.37
N ILE A 260 13.99 0.55 -0.07
CA ILE A 260 14.07 -0.38 1.07
C ILE A 260 14.98 -1.57 0.77
N ARG A 261 15.50 -2.20 1.83
CA ARG A 261 16.27 -3.46 1.83
C ARG A 261 17.63 -3.37 1.10
N GLN A 262 18.26 -2.19 1.11
CA GLN A 262 19.44 -1.88 0.28
C GLN A 262 20.65 -2.79 0.52
N ASN A 263 20.84 -3.26 1.76
CA ASN A 263 22.09 -3.90 2.18
C ASN A 263 22.12 -5.42 1.92
N SER A 264 20.98 -6.07 1.85
CA SER A 264 20.93 -7.53 1.75
C SER A 264 19.77 -8.07 0.92
N ASN A 265 18.92 -7.19 0.36
CA ASN A 265 17.60 -7.52 -0.18
C ASN A 265 16.74 -8.36 0.78
N THR A 266 17.12 -8.40 2.06
CA THR A 266 16.44 -9.17 3.09
C THR A 266 15.27 -8.37 3.62
N HIS A 267 14.14 -9.03 3.79
CA HIS A 267 12.95 -8.54 4.43
C HIS A 267 13.16 -8.45 5.94
N GLU A 268 12.65 -7.37 6.52
CA GLU A 268 12.62 -7.14 7.95
C GLU A 268 11.23 -6.57 8.25
N ALA A 269 10.42 -7.32 9.01
CA ALA A 269 9.02 -6.95 9.29
C ALA A 269 8.84 -5.50 9.76
N LEU A 270 9.80 -4.96 10.53
CA LEU A 270 9.77 -3.56 10.96
C LEU A 270 9.96 -2.58 9.78
N GLU A 271 10.95 -2.82 8.92
CA GLU A 271 11.19 -1.99 7.73
C GLU A 271 9.98 -2.05 6.79
N ASP A 272 9.43 -3.24 6.57
CA ASP A 272 8.31 -3.47 5.67
C ASP A 272 6.99 -2.88 6.24
N SER A 273 6.73 -2.99 7.54
CA SER A 273 5.59 -2.32 8.20
C SER A 273 5.67 -0.79 8.08
N MET A 274 6.85 -0.22 8.31
CA MET A 274 7.08 1.22 8.18
C MET A 274 6.91 1.67 6.73
N ALA A 275 7.50 0.95 5.77
CA ALA A 275 7.40 1.27 4.36
C ALA A 275 5.94 1.19 3.85
N ALA A 276 5.18 0.16 4.25
CA ALA A 276 3.78 0.04 3.88
C ALA A 276 2.92 1.18 4.45
N ARG A 277 3.19 1.58 5.71
CA ARG A 277 2.59 2.77 6.33
C ARG A 277 2.86 4.04 5.51
N GLU A 278 4.10 4.26 5.09
CA GLU A 278 4.49 5.46 4.34
C GLU A 278 3.88 5.48 2.93
N VAL A 279 3.82 4.34 2.25
CA VAL A 279 3.11 4.21 0.97
C VAL A 279 1.62 4.53 1.14
N ALA A 280 0.99 4.04 2.20
CA ALA A 280 -0.41 4.34 2.49
C ALA A 280 -0.63 5.84 2.77
N LEU A 281 0.20 6.47 3.61
CA LEU A 281 0.14 7.90 3.89
C LEU A 281 0.29 8.73 2.61
N TRP A 282 1.25 8.38 1.75
CA TRP A 282 1.43 9.06 0.47
C TRP A 282 0.19 8.95 -0.41
N CYS A 283 -0.37 7.75 -0.54
CA CYS A 283 -1.59 7.51 -1.32
C CYS A 283 -2.78 8.36 -0.82
N LEU A 284 -2.90 8.56 0.49
CA LEU A 284 -3.97 9.33 1.12
C LEU A 284 -3.77 10.85 1.01
N CYS A 285 -2.52 11.31 1.06
CA CYS A 285 -2.19 12.73 1.02
C CYS A 285 -2.14 13.27 -0.43
N TYR A 286 -1.79 12.44 -1.40
CA TYR A 286 -1.55 12.82 -2.80
C TYR A 286 -2.46 12.06 -3.78
N PRO A 287 -3.79 12.23 -3.69
CA PRO A 287 -4.73 11.44 -4.49
C PRO A 287 -4.62 11.71 -6.00
N HIS A 288 -4.29 12.94 -6.39
CA HIS A 288 -4.13 13.31 -7.80
C HIS A 288 -2.84 12.70 -8.39
N GLU A 289 -1.74 12.73 -7.64
CA GLU A 289 -0.48 12.11 -8.02
C GLU A 289 -0.61 10.59 -8.09
N LEU A 290 -1.37 9.98 -7.18
CA LEU A 290 -1.71 8.55 -7.21
C LEU A 290 -2.48 8.20 -8.49
N GLU A 291 -3.46 9.02 -8.88
CA GLU A 291 -4.21 8.82 -10.13
C GLU A 291 -3.31 8.91 -11.36
N GLN A 292 -2.44 9.91 -11.43
CA GLN A 292 -1.46 10.03 -12.50
C GLN A 292 -0.49 8.86 -12.54
N TRP A 293 -0.02 8.40 -11.38
CA TRP A 293 0.82 7.19 -11.29
C TRP A 293 0.07 5.98 -11.84
N GLY A 294 -1.21 5.79 -11.47
CA GLY A 294 -2.05 4.71 -11.98
C GLY A 294 -2.16 4.70 -13.50
N LYS A 295 -2.39 5.86 -14.12
CA LYS A 295 -2.42 6.02 -15.58
C LYS A 295 -1.11 5.60 -16.25
N ARG A 296 0.03 6.12 -15.76
CA ARG A 296 1.36 5.75 -16.28
C ARG A 296 1.68 4.27 -16.08
N ALA A 297 1.34 3.72 -14.93
CA ALA A 297 1.56 2.32 -14.60
C ALA A 297 0.71 1.38 -15.48
N ARG A 298 -0.50 1.81 -15.85
CA ARG A 298 -1.39 1.12 -16.82
C ARG A 298 -0.78 1.10 -18.22
N GLU A 299 -0.34 2.25 -18.71
CA GLU A 299 0.31 2.36 -20.02
C GLU A 299 1.54 1.45 -20.10
N LYS A 300 2.41 1.50 -19.08
CA LYS A 300 3.59 0.63 -18.97
C LYS A 300 3.21 -0.85 -19.02
N TYR A 301 2.19 -1.26 -18.25
CA TYR A 301 1.70 -2.63 -18.25
C TYR A 301 1.22 -3.10 -19.64
N ILE A 302 0.45 -2.26 -20.35
CA ILE A 302 -0.06 -2.57 -21.69
C ILE A 302 1.11 -2.74 -22.68
N VAL A 303 2.09 -1.82 -22.65
CA VAL A 303 3.27 -1.90 -23.51
C VAL A 303 4.08 -3.17 -23.24
N GLU A 304 4.31 -3.53 -21.98
CA GLU A 304 5.00 -4.77 -21.59
C GLU A 304 4.27 -6.02 -22.09
N LYS A 305 2.94 -6.08 -21.94
CA LYS A 305 2.09 -7.15 -22.47
C LYS A 305 2.20 -7.28 -23.99
N LEU A 306 2.11 -6.16 -24.73
CA LEU A 306 2.22 -6.16 -26.19
C LEU A 306 3.61 -6.62 -26.66
N LYS A 307 4.68 -6.20 -25.98
CA LYS A 307 6.06 -6.67 -26.25
C LYS A 307 6.19 -8.17 -26.01
N ALA A 308 5.66 -8.68 -24.90
CA ALA A 308 5.70 -10.12 -24.59
C ALA A 308 4.96 -10.97 -25.64
N VAL A 309 3.80 -10.52 -26.12
CA VAL A 309 3.05 -11.22 -27.18
C VAL A 309 3.84 -11.23 -28.50
N LYS A 310 4.44 -10.10 -28.89
CA LYS A 310 5.31 -10.03 -30.09
C LYS A 310 6.52 -10.96 -29.97
N GLY A 311 7.16 -11.01 -28.79
CA GLY A 311 8.28 -11.92 -28.50
C GLY A 311 7.90 -13.39 -28.65
N ARG A 312 6.76 -13.81 -28.08
CA ARG A 312 6.26 -15.19 -28.22
C ARG A 312 5.98 -15.57 -29.68
N ARG A 313 5.41 -14.66 -30.47
CA ARG A 313 5.18 -14.89 -31.91
C ARG A 313 6.49 -15.07 -32.68
N LYS A 314 7.49 -14.21 -32.45
CA LYS A 314 8.82 -14.34 -33.07
C LYS A 314 9.49 -15.67 -32.69
N ASN A 315 9.45 -16.06 -31.41
CA ASN A 315 10.01 -17.35 -30.99
C ASN A 315 9.32 -18.54 -31.66
N LYS A 316 7.98 -18.52 -31.81
CA LYS A 316 7.26 -19.59 -32.50
C LYS A 316 7.68 -19.73 -33.96
N ILE A 317 7.86 -18.60 -34.67
CA ILE A 317 8.36 -18.59 -36.05
C ILE A 317 9.79 -19.13 -36.12
N ASN A 318 10.67 -18.73 -35.20
CA ASN A 318 12.06 -19.19 -35.18
C ASN A 318 12.17 -20.69 -34.88
N VAL A 319 11.38 -21.22 -33.93
CA VAL A 319 11.33 -22.67 -33.64
C VAL A 319 10.85 -23.44 -34.87
N GLN A 320 9.80 -22.96 -35.54
CA GLN A 320 9.28 -23.61 -36.74
C GLN A 320 10.24 -23.53 -37.94
N ARG A 321 11.06 -22.48 -38.05
CA ARG A 321 12.14 -22.39 -39.05
C ARG A 321 13.29 -23.33 -38.69
N SER A 322 13.69 -23.39 -37.42
CA SER A 322 14.77 -24.27 -36.97
C SER A 322 14.41 -25.75 -37.09
N SER A 323 13.14 -26.14 -36.95
CA SER A 323 12.72 -27.52 -37.17
C SER A 323 12.80 -27.90 -38.65
N ARG A 324 12.33 -27.03 -39.56
CA ARG A 324 12.42 -27.27 -41.01
C ARG A 324 13.86 -27.41 -41.52
N ILE A 325 14.79 -26.60 -41.01
CA ILE A 325 16.22 -26.71 -41.37
C ILE A 325 16.81 -28.05 -40.92
N ARG A 326 16.40 -28.60 -39.76
CA ARG A 326 16.88 -29.91 -39.29
C ARG A 326 16.32 -31.07 -40.10
N ASP A 327 15.08 -30.94 -40.58
CA ASP A 327 14.46 -31.95 -41.43
C ASP A 327 15.16 -32.02 -42.80
N ASP A 328 15.50 -30.87 -43.41
CA ASP A 328 16.23 -30.82 -44.70
C ASP A 328 17.66 -31.41 -44.61
N ASP A 329 18.38 -31.16 -43.52
CA ASP A 329 19.77 -31.66 -43.32
C ASP A 329 19.83 -33.18 -43.10
N SER A 330 18.72 -33.78 -42.64
CA SER A 330 18.58 -35.24 -42.50
C SER A 330 18.29 -35.95 -43.83
N SER A 331 17.62 -35.27 -44.77
CA SER A 331 17.38 -35.77 -46.13
C SER A 331 18.62 -35.69 -47.03
N SER A 332 19.55 -34.77 -46.79
CA SER A 332 20.76 -34.61 -47.61
C SER A 332 21.91 -35.58 -47.26
N ARG A 333 21.88 -36.25 -46.10
CA ARG A 333 22.90 -37.25 -45.72
C ARG A 333 22.65 -38.67 -46.27
N ASN A 334 21.50 -38.95 -46.87
CA ASN A 334 21.15 -40.27 -47.42
C ASN A 334 21.46 -40.42 -48.93
N HIS A 335 22.21 -39.50 -49.55
CA HIS A 335 22.59 -39.56 -50.97
C HIS A 335 24.10 -39.71 -51.23
N GLN A 336 24.89 -40.06 -50.21
CA GLN A 336 26.33 -40.20 -50.35
C GLN A 336 26.90 -41.46 -49.67
N THR A 337 26.17 -42.57 -49.76
CA THR A 337 26.70 -43.92 -49.49
C THR A 337 25.91 -44.91 -50.35
N ASN A 338 26.23 -45.00 -51.64
CA ASN A 338 25.89 -46.13 -52.51
C ASN A 338 26.67 -45.96 -53.82
N ASP A 339 27.99 -46.07 -53.73
CA ASP A 339 28.85 -46.40 -54.86
C ASP A 339 30.20 -46.83 -54.27
N ILE A 340 30.33 -48.12 -53.99
CA ILE A 340 31.54 -48.96 -54.06
C ILE A 340 31.08 -50.37 -53.65
N SER A 341 31.10 -51.27 -54.62
CA SER A 341 31.13 -52.74 -54.55
C SER A 341 30.05 -53.36 -55.43
N ILE A 342 30.45 -53.75 -56.65
CA ILE A 342 30.24 -55.09 -57.23
C ILE A 342 31.16 -55.15 -58.46
N ALA A 343 32.29 -55.84 -58.32
CA ALA A 343 33.07 -56.35 -59.43
C ALA A 343 33.65 -57.70 -58.99
N GLN A 344 32.91 -58.77 -59.25
CA GLN A 344 33.42 -60.15 -59.34
C GLN A 344 32.34 -61.06 -59.94
N HIS A 345 32.46 -61.32 -61.24
CA HIS A 345 32.17 -62.61 -61.88
C HIS A 345 32.64 -62.55 -63.35
N ALA A 346 33.87 -63.00 -63.57
CA ALA A 346 34.36 -63.79 -64.72
C ALA A 346 35.86 -64.03 -64.54
#